data_AF-A0A3S0EZ27-F1
#
_entry.id   AF-A0A3S0EZ27-F1
#
_cell.length_a   1.000
_cell.length_b   1.000
_cell.length_c   1.000
_cell.angle_alpha   90.00
_cell.angle_beta   90.00
_cell.angle_gamma   90.00
#
_symmetry.space_group_name_H-M   'P 1'
#
loop_
_entity.id
_entity.type
_entity.pdbx_description
1 polymer ?
#
loop_
_entity_poly.entity_id
_entity_poly.type
_entity_poly.pdbx_seq_one_letter_code
_entity_poly.pdbx_strand_id
1 'polypeptide(L)'
;MTLMLASVLSREEAEVALAHGADIIDCKDPARGALGALPLAQVADIVAAVGGRRPVSAVVDLPHDVAHARRAFEEAAATGVEFVKFALPLTPDAGEIVAALAPLAQRLRIVAVLFADLGPDFEVLPALAAAGFHGAMLDTAHKGKGRLIDMMPVGALSDFTARCRELGLAAGLAGALEPPDVPRLLVTGPEVLGFRGALCAHGDRRAGIDADATALIRDLIPTRREQIDTLAAEWALIARGYIEPPGLNETDCVFLHDYVVPVEVGAYAHEYGHTQRVRFNVDAEVARADVTDDMRSVFSYDVIMDAIKVILSGGHIAMVETIAERLAESVLLHERVRCVTVQVEKLDVAPGAVGVKIRRERHPDALRIKGN
;
A
#
# COMPACT_ATOMS: atom_id res chain seq x y z
N MET A 1 2.65 -4.73 9.28
CA MET A 1 1.25 -4.90 8.86
C MET A 1 0.74 -3.53 8.48
N THR A 2 0.05 -3.40 7.35
CA THR A 2 -0.42 -2.12 6.82
C THR A 2 -1.71 -1.68 7.52
N LEU A 3 -1.76 -0.42 7.96
CA LEU A 3 -2.90 0.19 8.63
C LEU A 3 -3.78 0.95 7.63
N MET A 4 -5.08 0.94 7.88
CA MET A 4 -6.06 1.73 7.13
C MET A 4 -6.26 3.11 7.78
N LEU A 5 -5.92 4.18 7.07
CA LEU A 5 -6.17 5.56 7.49
C LEU A 5 -7.37 6.13 6.73
N ALA A 6 -8.38 6.59 7.47
CA ALA A 6 -9.59 7.20 6.91
C ALA A 6 -9.59 8.72 7.14
N SER A 7 -9.54 9.50 6.07
CA SER A 7 -9.64 10.96 6.16
C SER A 7 -11.09 11.42 6.27
N VAL A 8 -11.43 12.06 7.39
CA VAL A 8 -12.78 12.48 7.78
C VAL A 8 -12.89 13.99 7.94
N LEU A 9 -14.09 14.51 7.79
CA LEU A 9 -14.46 15.91 7.95
C LEU A 9 -15.18 16.19 9.27
N SER A 10 -15.84 15.20 9.87
CA SER A 10 -16.69 15.43 11.03
C SER A 10 -16.70 14.27 12.01
N ARG A 11 -17.30 14.50 13.16
CA ARG A 11 -17.57 13.48 14.18
C ARG A 11 -18.37 12.31 13.61
N GLU A 12 -19.39 12.58 12.81
CA GLU A 12 -20.27 11.56 12.24
C GLU A 12 -19.49 10.66 11.28
N GLU A 13 -18.68 11.25 10.40
CA GLU A 13 -17.79 10.49 9.51
C GLU A 13 -16.77 9.66 10.29
N ALA A 14 -16.21 10.20 11.39
CA ALA A 14 -15.28 9.48 12.25
C ALA A 14 -15.93 8.25 12.90
N GLU A 15 -17.16 8.36 13.41
CA GLU A 15 -17.88 7.21 13.98
C GLU A 15 -18.15 6.12 12.94
N VAL A 16 -18.54 6.49 11.72
CA VAL A 16 -18.73 5.52 10.63
C VAL A 16 -17.41 4.82 10.29
N ALA A 17 -16.32 5.58 10.11
CA ALA A 17 -15.01 5.03 9.80
C ALA A 17 -14.51 4.07 10.89
N LEU A 18 -14.70 4.42 12.16
CA LEU A 18 -14.34 3.56 13.30
C LEU A 18 -15.14 2.27 13.33
N ALA A 19 -16.46 2.37 13.16
CA ALA A 19 -17.35 1.21 13.19
C ALA A 19 -17.02 0.18 12.09
N HIS A 20 -16.41 0.62 11.00
CA HIS A 20 -16.09 -0.21 9.84
C HIS A 20 -14.57 -0.45 9.66
N GLY A 21 -13.79 -0.29 10.74
CA GLY A 21 -12.45 -0.86 10.83
C GLY A 21 -11.28 0.05 10.42
N ALA A 22 -11.48 1.36 10.32
CA ALA A 22 -10.36 2.28 10.19
C ALA A 22 -9.40 2.15 11.39
N ASP A 23 -8.10 2.04 11.12
CA ASP A 23 -7.07 1.94 12.15
C ASP A 23 -6.61 3.32 12.64
N ILE A 24 -6.66 4.32 11.76
CA ILE A 24 -6.30 5.71 12.03
C ILE A 24 -7.39 6.62 11.48
N ILE A 25 -7.84 7.58 12.29
CA ILE A 25 -8.74 8.65 11.86
C ILE A 25 -7.91 9.88 11.49
N ASP A 26 -8.16 10.48 10.33
CA ASP A 26 -7.39 11.61 9.82
C ASP A 26 -8.26 12.84 9.59
N CYS A 27 -8.00 13.89 10.35
CA CYS A 27 -8.69 15.16 10.26
C CYS A 27 -8.13 16.01 9.11
N LYS A 28 -8.82 16.01 7.97
CA LYS A 28 -8.34 16.62 6.73
C LYS A 28 -9.48 17.11 5.85
N ASP A 29 -9.39 18.36 5.39
CA ASP A 29 -10.39 18.99 4.52
C ASP A 29 -9.97 18.96 3.04
N PRO A 30 -10.61 18.13 2.19
CA PRO A 30 -10.36 18.11 0.76
C PRO A 30 -10.73 19.42 0.03
N ALA A 31 -11.62 20.26 0.59
CA ALA A 31 -12.03 21.51 -0.01
C ALA A 31 -10.97 22.61 0.12
N ARG A 32 -10.05 22.47 1.09
CA ARG A 32 -8.94 23.39 1.34
C ARG A 32 -7.62 22.94 0.69
N GLY A 33 -7.69 22.00 -0.25
CA GLY A 33 -6.54 21.48 -1.00
C GLY A 33 -6.28 20.00 -0.73
N ALA A 34 -5.17 19.49 -1.29
CA ALA A 34 -4.83 18.08 -1.17
C ALA A 34 -4.50 17.64 0.25
N LEU A 35 -4.01 18.55 1.08
CA LEU A 35 -3.70 18.35 2.49
C LEU A 35 -4.17 19.60 3.25
N GLY A 36 -5.47 19.89 3.19
CA GLY A 36 -6.06 21.05 3.87
C GLY A 36 -6.34 20.77 5.35
N ALA A 37 -5.96 21.69 6.22
CA ALA A 37 -6.26 21.60 7.65
C ALA A 37 -7.76 21.78 7.96
N LEU A 38 -8.29 21.01 8.92
CA LEU A 38 -9.59 21.31 9.54
C LEU A 38 -9.44 22.39 10.62
N PRO A 39 -10.50 23.17 10.92
CA PRO A 39 -10.52 24.02 12.09
C PRO A 39 -10.24 23.22 13.38
N LEU A 40 -9.39 23.74 14.26
CA LEU A 40 -8.96 23.01 15.47
C LEU A 40 -10.11 22.61 16.40
N ALA A 41 -11.19 23.40 16.45
CA ALA A 41 -12.40 23.04 17.20
C ALA A 41 -13.04 21.75 16.66
N GLN A 42 -13.11 21.61 15.34
CA GLN A 42 -13.64 20.41 14.67
C GLN A 42 -12.71 19.21 14.86
N VAL A 43 -11.38 19.44 14.86
CA VAL A 43 -10.40 18.40 15.20
C VAL A 43 -10.63 17.91 16.64
N ALA A 44 -10.79 18.82 17.60
CA ALA A 44 -11.05 18.47 19.00
C ALA A 44 -12.38 17.70 19.16
N ASP A 45 -13.42 18.09 18.43
CA ASP A 45 -14.71 17.38 18.41
C ASP A 45 -14.57 15.95 17.87
N ILE A 46 -13.78 15.75 16.82
CA ILE A 46 -13.46 14.42 16.27
C ILE A 46 -12.65 13.62 17.30
N VAL A 47 -11.59 14.18 17.89
CA VAL A 47 -10.79 13.50 18.93
C VAL A 47 -11.66 13.06 20.10
N ALA A 48 -12.54 13.93 20.58
CA ALA A 48 -13.48 13.62 21.66
C ALA A 48 -14.44 12.50 21.28
N ALA A 49 -14.93 12.48 20.02
CA ALA A 49 -15.76 11.40 19.51
C ALA A 49 -14.99 10.08 19.44
N VAL A 50 -13.79 10.06 18.85
CA VAL A 50 -12.96 8.86 18.77
C VAL A 50 -12.69 8.27 20.17
N GLY A 51 -12.49 9.13 21.18
CA GLY A 51 -12.47 8.73 22.58
C GLY A 51 -11.35 7.73 22.90
N GLY A 52 -10.20 7.86 22.21
CA GLY A 52 -9.04 6.97 22.38
C GLY A 52 -9.19 5.57 21.82
N ARG A 53 -10.29 5.25 21.11
CA ARG A 53 -10.48 3.93 20.46
C ARG A 53 -9.43 3.64 19.39
N ARG A 54 -8.99 4.69 18.68
CA ARG A 54 -7.97 4.65 17.62
C ARG A 54 -7.15 5.94 17.62
N PRO A 55 -5.92 5.91 17.10
CA PRO A 55 -5.14 7.12 16.84
C PRO A 55 -5.89 8.10 15.94
N VAL A 56 -5.73 9.39 16.24
CA VAL A 56 -6.20 10.50 15.40
C VAL A 56 -4.99 11.26 14.87
N SER A 57 -5.02 11.62 13.60
CA SER A 57 -4.04 12.50 12.96
C SER A 57 -4.72 13.79 12.51
N ALA A 58 -3.99 14.91 12.50
CA ALA A 58 -4.48 16.17 11.95
C ALA A 58 -3.45 16.82 11.03
N VAL A 59 -3.96 17.53 10.03
CA VAL A 59 -3.16 18.32 9.10
C VAL A 59 -2.90 19.72 9.65
N VAL A 60 -1.67 20.20 9.50
CA VAL A 60 -1.25 21.57 9.76
C VAL A 60 -0.81 22.22 8.44
N ASP A 61 -1.38 23.39 8.14
CA ASP A 61 -0.89 24.26 7.08
C ASP A 61 0.41 24.93 7.55
N LEU A 62 1.49 24.83 6.77
CA LEU A 62 2.77 25.42 7.14
C LEU A 62 2.77 26.93 6.81
N PRO A 63 2.80 27.83 7.82
CA PRO A 63 2.96 29.26 7.57
C PRO A 63 4.39 29.59 7.14
N HIS A 64 4.57 30.77 6.52
CA HIS A 64 5.85 31.20 5.95
C HIS A 64 6.95 31.49 6.98
N ASP A 65 6.62 31.63 8.27
CA ASP A 65 7.59 31.86 9.32
C ASP A 65 7.62 30.73 10.35
N VAL A 66 8.84 30.46 10.83
CA VAL A 66 9.14 29.32 11.71
C VAL A 66 8.41 29.41 13.05
N ALA A 67 8.21 30.61 13.60
CA ALA A 67 7.58 30.78 14.91
C ALA A 67 6.09 30.41 14.85
N HIS A 68 5.36 30.90 13.84
CA HIS A 68 3.98 30.50 13.61
C HIS A 68 3.87 29.04 13.20
N ALA A 69 4.85 28.50 12.46
CA ALA A 69 4.86 27.08 12.11
C ALA A 69 4.88 26.23 13.38
N ARG A 70 5.86 26.47 14.27
CA ARG A 70 5.95 25.74 15.54
C ARG A 70 4.67 25.81 16.35
N ARG A 71 4.10 27.01 16.46
CA ARG A 71 2.84 27.24 17.17
C ARG A 71 1.68 26.42 16.57
N ALA A 72 1.57 26.36 15.25
CA ALA A 72 0.51 25.59 14.59
C ALA A 72 0.60 24.08 14.88
N PHE A 73 1.82 23.51 14.92
CA PHE A 73 2.03 22.11 15.33
C PHE A 73 1.66 21.88 16.80
N GLU A 74 2.04 22.78 17.70
CA GLU A 74 1.72 22.69 19.12
C GLU A 74 0.21 22.83 19.37
N GLU A 75 -0.46 23.77 18.69
CA GLU A 75 -1.91 23.96 18.77
C GLU A 75 -2.68 22.75 18.21
N ALA A 76 -2.22 22.16 17.11
CA ALA A 76 -2.79 20.92 16.59
C ALA A 76 -2.61 19.76 17.59
N ALA A 77 -1.40 19.57 18.13
CA ALA A 77 -1.14 18.54 19.14
C ALA A 77 -1.99 18.73 20.41
N ALA A 78 -2.25 19.98 20.81
CA ALA A 78 -3.09 20.30 21.98
C ALA A 78 -4.56 19.87 21.82
N THR A 79 -5.03 19.57 20.60
CA THR A 79 -6.36 18.99 20.37
C THR A 79 -6.45 17.51 20.81
N GLY A 80 -5.32 16.86 21.09
CA GLY A 80 -5.24 15.46 21.50
C GLY A 80 -4.99 14.48 20.35
N VAL A 81 -4.63 14.96 19.16
CA VAL A 81 -4.17 14.08 18.07
C VAL A 81 -2.85 13.40 18.41
N GLU A 82 -2.69 12.16 17.95
CA GLU A 82 -1.46 11.39 18.11
C GLU A 82 -0.42 11.75 17.04
N PHE A 83 -0.87 12.14 15.86
CA PHE A 83 -0.01 12.49 14.73
C PHE A 83 -0.33 13.87 14.18
N VAL A 84 0.70 14.59 13.78
CA VAL A 84 0.55 15.85 13.05
C VAL A 84 1.19 15.71 11.68
N LYS A 85 0.44 16.05 10.63
CA LYS A 85 0.84 15.90 9.23
C LYS A 85 0.93 17.26 8.57
N PHE A 86 1.89 17.45 7.67
CA PHE A 86 1.98 18.67 6.87
C PHE A 86 2.58 18.35 5.51
N ALA A 87 2.33 19.23 4.54
CA ALA A 87 2.94 19.13 3.22
C ALA A 87 4.34 19.71 3.29
N LEU A 88 5.35 18.89 3.00
CA LEU A 88 6.71 19.38 2.86
C LEU A 88 6.83 20.06 1.48
N PRO A 89 7.11 21.36 1.41
CA PRO A 89 7.20 22.05 0.12
C PRO A 89 8.42 21.54 -0.66
N LEU A 90 8.26 21.42 -1.98
CA LEU A 90 9.36 21.10 -2.90
C LEU A 90 10.10 22.40 -3.25
N THR A 91 10.84 22.92 -2.29
CA THR A 91 11.57 24.19 -2.38
C THR A 91 12.99 24.02 -1.83
N PRO A 92 13.96 24.86 -2.26
CA PRO A 92 15.35 24.75 -1.82
C PRO A 92 15.55 24.83 -0.29
N ASP A 93 14.61 25.46 0.42
CA ASP A 93 14.57 25.62 1.87
C ASP A 93 13.89 24.46 2.62
N ALA A 94 13.48 23.38 1.94
CA ALA A 94 12.87 22.21 2.60
C ALA A 94 13.74 21.66 3.75
N GLY A 95 15.07 21.65 3.58
CA GLY A 95 16.01 21.25 4.63
C GLY A 95 16.00 22.18 5.85
N GLU A 96 15.80 23.49 5.65
CA GLU A 96 15.69 24.46 6.73
C GLU A 96 14.38 24.26 7.52
N ILE A 97 13.29 23.95 6.82
CA ILE A 97 11.99 23.60 7.45
C ILE A 97 12.14 22.34 8.31
N VAL A 98 12.78 21.30 7.79
CA VAL A 98 13.04 20.06 8.54
C VAL A 98 13.88 20.34 9.79
N ALA A 99 14.95 21.12 9.65
CA ALA A 99 15.80 21.50 10.79
C ALA A 99 15.04 22.32 11.84
N ALA A 100 14.19 23.25 11.40
CA ALA A 100 13.37 24.09 12.28
C ALA A 100 12.32 23.29 13.07
N LEU A 101 11.80 22.22 12.48
CA LEU A 101 10.80 21.33 13.10
C LEU A 101 11.42 20.22 13.95
N ALA A 102 12.73 19.96 13.87
CA ALA A 102 13.40 18.90 14.61
C ALA A 102 13.14 18.92 16.14
N PRO A 103 13.16 20.07 16.85
CA PRO A 103 12.83 20.10 18.28
C PRO A 103 11.40 19.67 18.60
N LEU A 104 10.46 19.86 17.66
CA LEU A 104 9.08 19.40 17.81
C LEU A 104 8.94 17.92 17.44
N ALA A 105 9.61 17.46 16.40
CA ALA A 105 9.59 16.06 15.97
C ALA A 105 10.11 15.09 17.06
N GLN A 106 11.03 15.54 17.91
CA GLN A 106 11.47 14.77 19.09
C GLN A 106 10.37 14.55 20.14
N ARG A 107 9.29 15.34 20.11
CA ARG A 107 8.21 15.35 21.11
C ARG A 107 6.86 14.94 20.55
N LEU A 108 6.64 15.18 19.26
CA LEU A 108 5.39 14.96 18.54
C LEU A 108 5.63 13.94 17.43
N ARG A 109 4.64 13.10 17.12
CA ARG A 109 4.74 12.18 16.00
C ARG A 109 4.41 12.91 14.70
N ILE A 110 5.40 13.57 14.13
CA ILE A 110 5.26 14.36 12.90
C ILE A 110 5.44 13.48 11.67
N VAL A 111 4.53 13.59 10.70
CA VAL A 111 4.62 12.93 9.39
C VAL A 111 4.73 13.97 8.29
N ALA A 112 5.80 13.92 7.51
CA ALA A 112 5.99 14.78 6.34
C ALA A 112 5.26 14.17 5.13
N VAL A 113 4.45 14.96 4.42
CA VAL A 113 3.76 14.54 3.21
C VAL A 113 4.45 15.11 1.98
N LEU A 114 4.86 14.24 1.07
CA LEU A 114 5.44 14.55 -0.24
C LEU A 114 4.37 14.34 -1.31
N PHE A 115 4.34 15.19 -2.34
CA PHE A 115 3.36 15.08 -3.42
C PHE A 115 3.94 14.37 -4.65
N ALA A 116 3.37 13.21 -4.97
CA ALA A 116 3.80 12.33 -6.06
C ALA A 116 3.75 13.02 -7.44
N ASP A 117 2.72 13.83 -7.69
CA ASP A 117 2.48 14.54 -8.94
C ASP A 117 3.31 15.84 -9.10
N LEU A 118 4.17 16.15 -8.12
CA LEU A 118 5.11 17.28 -8.17
C LEU A 118 6.57 16.85 -8.35
N GLY A 119 6.84 15.55 -8.50
CA GLY A 119 8.21 15.04 -8.58
C GLY A 119 8.91 15.08 -7.21
N PRO A 120 8.47 14.25 -6.25
CA PRO A 120 9.00 14.31 -4.89
C PRO A 120 10.47 13.90 -4.86
N ASP A 121 11.27 14.60 -4.05
CA ASP A 121 12.67 14.27 -3.81
C ASP A 121 12.78 13.36 -2.57
N PHE A 122 13.26 12.14 -2.76
CA PHE A 122 13.46 11.17 -1.67
C PHE A 122 14.78 11.35 -0.91
N GLU A 123 15.69 12.21 -1.40
CA GLU A 123 16.93 12.56 -0.70
C GLU A 123 16.68 13.36 0.59
N VAL A 124 15.44 13.83 0.80
CA VAL A 124 15.03 14.46 2.06
C VAL A 124 14.78 13.45 3.19
N LEU A 125 14.55 12.16 2.88
CA LEU A 125 14.19 11.15 3.88
C LEU A 125 15.25 10.98 5.00
N PRO A 126 16.58 10.94 4.71
CA PRO A 126 17.60 10.90 5.76
C PRO A 126 17.56 12.11 6.70
N ALA A 127 17.25 13.30 6.17
CA ALA A 127 17.15 14.51 6.98
C ALA A 127 15.92 14.46 7.91
N LEU A 128 14.78 13.95 7.42
CA LEU A 128 13.58 13.72 8.24
C LEU A 128 13.86 12.74 9.39
N ALA A 129 14.53 11.62 9.08
CA ALA A 129 14.90 10.63 10.08
C ALA A 129 15.86 11.21 11.14
N ALA A 130 16.90 11.93 10.72
CA ALA A 130 17.85 12.58 11.62
C ALA A 130 17.19 13.66 12.50
N ALA A 131 16.18 14.35 11.98
CA ALA A 131 15.39 15.33 12.73
C ALA A 131 14.39 14.70 13.72
N GLY A 132 14.19 13.38 13.68
CA GLY A 132 13.30 12.64 14.59
C GLY A 132 11.85 12.57 14.14
N PHE A 133 11.56 12.76 12.85
CA PHE A 133 10.20 12.62 12.33
C PHE A 133 9.70 11.19 12.50
N HIS A 134 8.39 11.04 12.70
CA HIS A 134 7.80 9.71 12.84
C HIS A 134 7.73 8.96 11.51
N GLY A 135 7.47 9.69 10.42
CA GLY A 135 7.28 9.07 9.12
C GLY A 135 7.26 10.04 7.95
N ALA A 136 7.16 9.46 6.77
CA ALA A 136 6.93 10.16 5.51
C ALA A 136 5.77 9.52 4.76
N MET A 137 5.00 10.32 4.03
CA MET A 137 3.83 9.85 3.29
C MET A 137 3.80 10.44 1.88
N LEU A 138 3.42 9.64 0.89
CA LEU A 138 3.10 10.13 -0.45
C LEU A 138 1.60 10.41 -0.59
N ASP A 139 1.23 11.53 -1.20
CA ASP A 139 -0.15 11.88 -1.62
C ASP A 139 -0.09 12.59 -2.99
N THR A 140 -1.25 12.96 -3.56
CA THR A 140 -1.36 13.75 -4.78
C THR A 140 -1.83 15.18 -4.49
N ALA A 141 -1.15 16.21 -4.99
CA ALA A 141 -1.51 17.62 -4.82
C ALA A 141 -2.73 18.00 -5.68
N HIS A 142 -2.75 17.59 -6.94
CA HIS A 142 -3.81 17.95 -7.88
C HIS A 142 -4.88 16.86 -7.95
N LYS A 143 -6.01 17.12 -7.28
CA LYS A 143 -7.12 16.19 -7.24
C LYS A 143 -7.85 16.19 -8.59
N GLY A 144 -7.98 15.01 -9.20
CA GLY A 144 -8.59 14.81 -10.53
C GLY A 144 -7.61 14.69 -11.70
N LYS A 145 -6.29 14.79 -11.47
CA LYS A 145 -5.28 14.56 -12.52
C LYS A 145 -4.80 13.11 -12.63
N GLY A 146 -5.26 12.23 -11.75
CA GLY A 146 -4.92 10.80 -11.71
C GLY A 146 -4.70 10.32 -10.28
N ARG A 147 -4.51 9.01 -10.12
CA ARG A 147 -4.29 8.33 -8.84
C ARG A 147 -2.78 8.21 -8.57
N LEU A 148 -2.40 7.92 -7.32
CA LEU A 148 -0.99 7.72 -6.95
C LEU A 148 -0.29 6.74 -7.91
N ILE A 149 -0.97 5.63 -8.22
CA ILE A 149 -0.43 4.56 -9.05
C ILE A 149 -0.35 4.91 -10.54
N ASP A 150 -1.03 5.96 -10.97
CA ASP A 150 -0.92 6.50 -12.33
C ASP A 150 0.24 7.50 -12.43
N MET A 151 0.68 8.07 -11.29
CA MET A 151 1.76 9.07 -11.20
C MET A 151 3.12 8.44 -10.93
N MET A 152 3.16 7.38 -10.12
CA MET A 152 4.39 6.71 -9.72
C MET A 152 4.29 5.21 -10.00
N PRO A 153 5.28 4.63 -10.70
CA PRO A 153 5.31 3.19 -10.90
C PRO A 153 5.48 2.47 -9.56
N VAL A 154 4.93 1.26 -9.46
CA VAL A 154 4.98 0.44 -8.22
C VAL A 154 6.41 0.23 -7.73
N GLY A 155 7.40 0.13 -8.64
CA GLY A 155 8.82 0.08 -8.29
C GLY A 155 9.29 1.31 -7.49
N ALA A 156 8.98 2.52 -7.96
CA ALA A 156 9.33 3.76 -7.24
C ALA A 156 8.60 3.88 -5.90
N LEU A 157 7.36 3.38 -5.81
CA LEU A 157 6.64 3.30 -4.54
C LEU A 157 7.29 2.30 -3.57
N SER A 158 7.80 1.18 -4.08
CA SER A 158 8.57 0.20 -3.31
C SER A 158 9.91 0.75 -2.84
N ASP A 159 10.60 1.53 -3.67
CA ASP A 159 11.86 2.18 -3.29
C ASP A 159 11.63 3.19 -2.16
N PHE A 160 10.56 3.99 -2.25
CA PHE A 160 10.15 4.91 -1.20
C PHE A 160 9.90 4.19 0.14
N THR A 161 9.05 3.15 0.14
CA THR A 161 8.71 2.43 1.37
C THR A 161 9.90 1.69 1.96
N ALA A 162 10.76 1.10 1.11
CA ALA A 162 12.00 0.47 1.53
C ALA A 162 12.95 1.48 2.18
N ARG A 163 13.14 2.65 1.55
CA ARG A 163 14.01 3.70 2.06
C ARG A 163 13.52 4.26 3.39
N CYS A 164 12.22 4.50 3.54
CA CYS A 164 11.64 4.88 4.83
C CYS A 164 11.95 3.82 5.91
N ARG A 165 11.74 2.54 5.60
CA ARG A 165 11.98 1.43 6.53
C ARG A 165 13.44 1.32 6.96
N GLU A 166 14.38 1.47 6.02
CA GLU A 166 15.83 1.49 6.31
C GLU A 166 16.22 2.62 7.27
N LEU A 167 15.53 3.75 7.17
CA LEU A 167 15.76 4.95 7.98
C LEU A 167 14.93 4.96 9.28
N GLY A 168 14.13 3.93 9.54
CA GLY A 168 13.25 3.85 10.71
C GLY A 168 12.04 4.80 10.67
N LEU A 169 11.67 5.27 9.48
CA LEU A 169 10.50 6.11 9.24
C LEU A 169 9.28 5.26 8.89
N ALA A 170 8.13 5.58 9.47
CA ALA A 170 6.85 5.04 9.04
C ALA A 170 6.53 5.51 7.61
N ALA A 171 6.22 4.57 6.71
CA ALA A 171 5.92 4.87 5.31
C ALA A 171 4.41 4.84 5.04
N GLY A 172 3.84 5.94 4.56
CA GLY A 172 2.42 6.04 4.17
C GLY A 172 2.23 6.26 2.67
N LEU A 173 1.17 5.69 2.08
CA LEU A 173 0.78 5.94 0.69
C LEU A 173 -0.70 6.37 0.64
N ALA A 174 -0.99 7.46 -0.06
CA ALA A 174 -2.34 7.94 -0.36
C ALA A 174 -2.35 8.62 -1.74
N GLY A 175 -3.53 9.10 -2.14
CA GLY A 175 -3.69 9.86 -3.37
C GLY A 175 -4.69 9.22 -4.30
N ALA A 176 -5.97 9.51 -4.08
CA ALA A 176 -7.09 8.99 -4.87
C ALA A 176 -7.03 7.46 -5.06
N LEU A 177 -6.63 6.73 -4.01
CA LEU A 177 -6.58 5.27 -4.03
C LEU A 177 -8.00 4.71 -4.16
N GLU A 178 -8.12 3.65 -4.95
CA GLU A 178 -9.35 2.89 -5.17
C GLU A 178 -9.19 1.43 -4.69
N PRO A 179 -10.30 0.68 -4.52
CA PRO A 179 -10.22 -0.71 -4.06
C PRO A 179 -9.20 -1.59 -4.82
N PRO A 180 -9.12 -1.56 -6.17
CA PRO A 180 -8.12 -2.36 -6.90
C PRO A 180 -6.67 -1.99 -6.60
N ASP A 181 -6.40 -0.78 -6.11
CA ASP A 181 -5.04 -0.32 -5.80
C ASP A 181 -4.53 -0.92 -4.48
N VAL A 182 -5.41 -1.33 -3.57
CA VAL A 182 -5.03 -1.87 -2.26
C VAL A 182 -4.06 -3.07 -2.37
N PRO A 183 -4.41 -4.19 -3.05
CA PRO A 183 -3.49 -5.32 -3.17
C PRO A 183 -2.21 -4.97 -3.91
N ARG A 184 -2.28 -4.05 -4.88
CA ARG A 184 -1.15 -3.54 -5.68
C ARG A 184 -0.17 -2.74 -4.83
N LEU A 185 -0.64 -2.07 -3.79
CA LEU A 185 0.18 -1.30 -2.87
C LEU A 185 0.64 -2.12 -1.65
N LEU A 186 -0.09 -3.16 -1.24
CA LEU A 186 0.35 -4.01 -0.14
C LEU A 186 1.70 -4.68 -0.41
N VAL A 187 1.98 -5.04 -1.66
CA VAL A 187 3.26 -5.67 -2.06
C VAL A 187 4.46 -4.72 -1.91
N THR A 188 4.26 -3.40 -1.87
CA THR A 188 5.35 -2.43 -1.62
C THR A 188 5.65 -2.29 -0.12
N GLY A 189 4.86 -2.92 0.75
CA GLY A 189 5.05 -2.93 2.20
C GLY A 189 4.94 -1.56 2.91
N PRO A 190 3.94 -0.72 2.59
CA PRO A 190 3.67 0.50 3.34
C PRO A 190 3.14 0.17 4.74
N GLU A 191 3.39 1.06 5.70
CA GLU A 191 2.80 0.96 7.04
C GLU A 191 1.38 1.51 7.09
N VAL A 192 1.06 2.48 6.24
CA VAL A 192 -0.28 3.11 6.21
C VAL A 192 -0.74 3.29 4.76
N LEU A 193 -2.00 2.94 4.48
CA LEU A 193 -2.72 3.35 3.28
C LEU A 193 -3.80 4.36 3.66
N GLY A 194 -3.81 5.52 3.00
CA GLY A 194 -4.74 6.61 3.30
C GLY A 194 -5.84 6.78 2.25
N PHE A 195 -7.09 6.85 2.70
CA PHE A 195 -8.28 6.91 1.85
C PHE A 195 -9.21 8.06 2.23
N ARG A 196 -9.87 8.63 1.21
CA ARG A 196 -11.09 9.43 1.38
C ARG A 196 -12.13 9.07 0.34
N GLY A 197 -11.84 9.34 -0.94
CA GLY A 197 -12.78 9.13 -2.04
C GLY A 197 -13.36 7.71 -2.05
N ALA A 198 -12.51 6.69 -1.96
CA ALA A 198 -12.94 5.29 -1.89
C ALA A 198 -13.72 4.89 -0.63
N LEU A 199 -13.79 5.75 0.38
CA LEU A 199 -14.64 5.55 1.57
C LEU A 199 -15.94 6.33 1.48
N CYS A 200 -16.10 7.23 0.51
CA CYS A 200 -17.29 8.04 0.34
C CYS A 200 -18.26 7.38 -0.63
N ALA A 201 -19.56 7.68 -0.49
CA ALA A 201 -20.59 7.16 -1.38
C ALA A 201 -20.25 7.44 -2.86
N HIS A 202 -20.33 6.39 -3.70
CA HIS A 202 -20.01 6.43 -5.13
C HIS A 202 -18.60 6.96 -5.49
N GLY A 203 -17.66 6.95 -4.54
CA GLY A 203 -16.31 7.48 -4.77
C GLY A 203 -16.21 9.02 -4.70
N ASP A 204 -17.32 9.74 -4.43
CA ASP A 204 -17.28 11.21 -4.35
C ASP A 204 -16.70 11.65 -3.02
N ARG A 205 -15.43 12.06 -3.02
CA ARG A 205 -14.70 12.59 -1.85
C ARG A 205 -15.38 13.77 -1.11
N ARG A 206 -16.38 14.41 -1.71
CA ARG A 206 -17.18 15.48 -1.09
C ARG A 206 -18.42 14.95 -0.37
N ALA A 207 -18.86 13.74 -0.68
CA ALA A 207 -19.91 13.05 0.05
C ALA A 207 -19.40 12.57 1.42
N GLY A 208 -20.34 12.21 2.29
CA GLY A 208 -20.03 11.60 3.59
C GLY A 208 -19.37 10.23 3.43
N ILE A 209 -18.67 9.80 4.49
CA ILE A 209 -18.13 8.44 4.58
C ILE A 209 -19.29 7.44 4.58
N ASP A 210 -19.17 6.44 3.72
CA ASP A 210 -20.13 5.36 3.51
C ASP A 210 -19.64 4.08 4.21
N ALA A 211 -20.58 3.39 4.86
CA ALA A 211 -20.31 2.19 5.64
C ALA A 211 -19.80 1.03 4.77
N ASP A 212 -20.47 0.76 3.65
CA ASP A 212 -20.17 -0.37 2.79
C ASP A 212 -18.84 -0.16 2.05
N ALA A 213 -18.60 1.06 1.56
CA ALA A 213 -17.33 1.44 0.94
C ALA A 213 -16.15 1.32 1.93
N THR A 214 -16.37 1.70 3.20
CA THR A 214 -15.34 1.58 4.24
C THR A 214 -15.03 0.12 4.57
N ALA A 215 -16.06 -0.71 4.72
CA ALA A 215 -15.89 -2.15 4.96
C ALA A 215 -15.17 -2.85 3.79
N LEU A 216 -15.50 -2.48 2.55
CA LEU A 216 -14.83 -2.96 1.34
C LEU A 216 -13.31 -2.70 1.39
N ILE A 217 -12.89 -1.47 1.68
CA ILE A 217 -11.46 -1.15 1.78
C ILE A 217 -10.80 -1.88 2.95
N ARG A 218 -11.49 -1.99 4.09
CA ARG A 218 -10.98 -2.71 5.26
C ARG A 218 -10.69 -4.17 4.95
N ASP A 219 -11.61 -4.85 4.29
CA ASP A 219 -11.50 -6.27 3.96
C ASP A 219 -10.31 -6.57 3.02
N LEU A 220 -9.95 -5.60 2.18
CA LEU A 220 -8.81 -5.70 1.27
C LEU A 220 -7.44 -5.54 1.96
N ILE A 221 -7.39 -5.03 3.19
CA ILE A 221 -6.15 -4.84 3.95
C ILE A 221 -6.05 -5.93 5.03
N PRO A 222 -5.04 -6.82 4.97
CA PRO A 222 -4.91 -7.94 5.90
C PRO A 222 -4.94 -7.49 7.37
N THR A 223 -5.84 -8.09 8.15
CA THR A 223 -5.86 -7.96 9.61
C THR A 223 -5.18 -9.19 10.21
N ARG A 224 -4.45 -9.03 11.32
CA ARG A 224 -3.92 -10.18 12.07
C ARG A 224 -5.12 -11.01 12.54
N ARG A 225 -5.37 -12.16 11.92
CA ARG A 225 -6.45 -13.07 12.32
C ARG A 225 -5.95 -14.08 13.34
N GLU A 226 -6.41 -13.92 14.59
CA GLU A 226 -6.60 -14.99 15.58
C GLU A 226 -7.75 -15.97 15.16
N GLN A 227 -7.92 -16.29 13.88
CA GLN A 227 -9.04 -17.12 13.40
C GLN A 227 -8.64 -18.36 12.59
N ILE A 228 -7.33 -18.63 12.44
CA ILE A 228 -6.88 -19.86 11.78
C ILE A 228 -6.75 -21.01 12.80
N ASP A 229 -6.45 -20.72 14.07
CA ASP A 229 -6.21 -21.76 15.08
C ASP A 229 -7.49 -22.38 15.67
N THR A 230 -8.58 -21.62 15.77
CA THR A 230 -9.84 -22.12 16.38
C THR A 230 -10.58 -23.08 15.44
N LEU A 231 -10.58 -22.80 14.13
CA LEU A 231 -11.21 -23.65 13.12
C LEU A 231 -10.40 -24.93 12.87
N ALA A 232 -9.06 -24.84 12.90
CA ALA A 232 -8.17 -25.99 12.77
C ALA A 232 -8.27 -26.95 13.97
N ALA A 233 -8.45 -26.42 15.19
CA ALA A 233 -8.63 -27.21 16.40
C ALA A 233 -9.98 -27.94 16.45
N GLU A 234 -11.06 -27.31 15.96
CA GLU A 234 -12.38 -27.95 15.87
C GLU A 234 -12.47 -28.96 14.71
N TRP A 235 -11.76 -28.73 13.59
CA TRP A 235 -11.73 -29.66 12.45
C TRP A 235 -10.85 -30.89 12.65
N ALA A 236 -9.79 -30.78 13.45
CA ALA A 236 -8.98 -31.94 13.83
C ALA A 236 -9.79 -33.00 14.61
N LEU A 237 -10.91 -32.60 15.24
CA LEU A 237 -11.81 -33.49 15.96
C LEU A 237 -12.79 -34.25 15.04
N ILE A 238 -13.06 -33.73 13.84
CA ILE A 238 -14.05 -34.27 12.90
C ILE A 238 -13.40 -35.18 11.83
N ALA A 239 -12.08 -35.06 11.60
CA ALA A 239 -11.33 -35.81 10.59
C ALA A 239 -11.08 -37.31 10.92
N ARG A 240 -12.06 -38.01 11.50
CA ARG A 240 -12.15 -39.48 11.49
C ARG A 240 -13.29 -39.92 10.57
N GLY A 241 -13.07 -39.73 9.27
CA GLY A 241 -13.84 -40.37 8.21
C GLY A 241 -14.96 -39.52 7.63
N TYR A 242 -15.16 -39.72 6.33
CA TYR A 242 -16.18 -39.16 5.42
C TYR A 242 -15.79 -37.90 4.64
N ILE A 243 -15.58 -38.14 3.34
CA ILE A 243 -15.84 -37.29 2.15
C ILE A 243 -15.78 -35.78 2.41
N GLU A 244 -14.74 -35.13 1.87
CA GLU A 244 -14.62 -33.67 1.89
C GLU A 244 -15.85 -33.01 1.22
N PRO A 245 -16.47 -31.99 1.84
CA PRO A 245 -17.54 -31.25 1.21
C PRO A 245 -17.02 -30.53 -0.05
N PRO A 246 -17.80 -30.49 -1.15
CA PRO A 246 -17.42 -29.74 -2.35
C PRO A 246 -17.22 -28.25 -2.02
N GLY A 247 -16.18 -27.63 -2.57
CA GLY A 247 -15.85 -26.21 -2.39
C GLY A 247 -14.61 -25.90 -1.54
N LEU A 248 -14.17 -26.80 -0.65
CA LEU A 248 -13.11 -26.48 0.32
C LEU A 248 -11.68 -26.56 -0.24
N ASN A 249 -11.49 -27.32 -1.33
CA ASN A 249 -10.25 -27.47 -2.08
C ASN A 249 -10.38 -26.98 -3.54
N GLU A 250 -11.45 -26.26 -3.87
CA GLU A 250 -11.64 -25.72 -5.22
C GLU A 250 -10.77 -24.46 -5.42
N THR A 251 -10.10 -24.41 -6.57
CA THR A 251 -9.33 -23.25 -7.02
C THR A 251 -9.89 -22.71 -8.32
N ASP A 252 -9.92 -21.39 -8.43
CA ASP A 252 -10.13 -20.68 -9.70
C ASP A 252 -8.77 -20.39 -10.34
N CYS A 253 -8.71 -20.38 -11.67
CA CYS A 253 -7.50 -20.00 -12.39
C CYS A 253 -7.60 -18.54 -12.85
N VAL A 254 -6.76 -17.68 -12.30
CA VAL A 254 -6.57 -16.30 -12.77
C VAL A 254 -5.31 -16.26 -13.61
N PHE A 255 -5.43 -15.79 -14.84
CA PHE A 255 -4.34 -15.85 -15.81
C PHE A 255 -4.02 -14.51 -16.45
N LEU A 256 -2.76 -14.36 -16.84
CA LEU A 256 -2.24 -13.28 -17.68
C LEU A 256 -1.48 -13.94 -18.83
N HIS A 257 -2.00 -13.88 -20.06
CA HIS A 257 -1.36 -14.46 -21.23
C HIS A 257 -0.94 -13.39 -22.23
N ASP A 258 0.11 -13.69 -22.97
CA ASP A 258 0.66 -12.84 -24.04
C ASP A 258 0.97 -11.41 -23.60
N TYR A 259 1.37 -11.21 -22.34
CA TYR A 259 1.82 -9.92 -21.86
C TYR A 259 3.25 -9.66 -22.34
N VAL A 260 3.39 -8.83 -23.37
CA VAL A 260 4.68 -8.54 -24.02
C VAL A 260 5.16 -7.15 -23.65
N VAL A 261 6.36 -7.06 -23.08
CA VAL A 261 7.01 -5.79 -22.71
C VAL A 261 8.49 -5.77 -23.10
N PRO A 262 9.07 -4.59 -23.38
CA PRO A 262 10.51 -4.46 -23.59
C PRO A 262 11.26 -4.63 -22.26
N VAL A 263 12.27 -5.50 -22.25
CA VAL A 263 13.06 -5.81 -21.05
C VAL A 263 14.55 -5.83 -21.38
N GLU A 264 15.38 -5.22 -20.52
CA GLU A 264 16.82 -5.43 -20.52
C GLU A 264 17.14 -6.76 -19.82
N VAL A 265 17.18 -7.84 -20.58
CA VAL A 265 17.48 -9.19 -20.06
C VAL A 265 18.52 -9.88 -20.91
N GLY A 266 19.52 -10.52 -20.31
CA GLY A 266 20.55 -11.23 -21.09
C GLY A 266 21.82 -11.58 -20.34
N ALA A 267 22.39 -12.75 -20.66
CA ALA A 267 23.65 -13.19 -20.07
C ALA A 267 24.85 -12.86 -20.99
N TYR A 268 24.59 -12.55 -22.26
CA TYR A 268 25.64 -12.25 -23.23
C TYR A 268 25.99 -10.76 -23.23
N ALA A 269 27.27 -10.44 -23.43
CA ALA A 269 27.77 -9.06 -23.42
C ALA A 269 27.06 -8.11 -24.41
N HIS A 270 26.53 -8.63 -25.52
CA HIS A 270 25.78 -7.85 -26.51
C HIS A 270 24.31 -7.61 -26.14
N GLU A 271 23.78 -8.28 -25.10
CA GLU A 271 22.43 -8.05 -24.58
C GLU A 271 22.42 -6.95 -23.49
N TYR A 272 23.59 -6.51 -23.01
CA TYR A 272 23.69 -5.43 -22.03
C TYR A 272 23.37 -4.07 -22.67
N GLY A 273 22.50 -3.29 -22.01
CA GLY A 273 22.07 -1.97 -22.50
C GLY A 273 21.12 -1.99 -23.69
N HIS A 274 20.60 -3.17 -24.06
CA HIS A 274 19.60 -3.34 -25.11
C HIS A 274 18.32 -3.96 -24.53
N THR A 275 17.17 -3.44 -24.94
CA THR A 275 15.87 -4.04 -24.62
C THR A 275 15.46 -5.05 -25.70
N GLN A 276 14.85 -6.14 -25.27
CA GLN A 276 14.22 -7.13 -26.15
C GLN A 276 12.80 -7.45 -25.68
N ARG A 277 11.94 -7.89 -26.58
CA ARG A 277 10.55 -8.24 -26.27
C ARG A 277 10.54 -9.54 -25.47
N VAL A 278 10.01 -9.45 -24.26
CA VAL A 278 9.78 -10.59 -23.38
C VAL A 278 8.28 -10.78 -23.21
N ARG A 279 7.82 -12.01 -23.43
CA ARG A 279 6.44 -12.43 -23.18
C ARG A 279 6.33 -13.12 -21.83
N PHE A 280 5.31 -12.76 -21.08
CA PHE A 280 4.93 -13.39 -19.83
C PHE A 280 3.59 -14.10 -20.00
N ASN A 281 3.55 -15.35 -19.56
CA ASN A 281 2.31 -16.12 -19.37
C ASN A 281 2.29 -16.62 -17.92
N VAL A 282 1.26 -16.28 -17.17
CA VAL A 282 1.14 -16.64 -15.75
C VAL A 282 -0.24 -17.18 -15.48
N ASP A 283 -0.30 -18.36 -14.85
CA ASP A 283 -1.52 -18.99 -14.36
C ASP A 283 -1.43 -19.11 -12.83
N ALA A 284 -2.30 -18.40 -12.11
CA ALA A 284 -2.39 -18.50 -10.65
C ALA A 284 -3.64 -19.31 -10.27
N GLU A 285 -3.44 -20.40 -9.53
CA GLU A 285 -4.51 -21.19 -8.92
C GLU A 285 -4.85 -20.58 -7.55
N VAL A 286 -6.02 -19.96 -7.46
CA VAL A 286 -6.46 -19.15 -6.33
C VAL A 286 -7.58 -19.89 -5.60
N ALA A 287 -7.44 -20.08 -4.28
CA ALA A 287 -8.49 -20.69 -3.47
C ALA A 287 -9.80 -19.91 -3.61
N ARG A 288 -10.88 -20.63 -3.94
CA ARG A 288 -12.21 -20.07 -4.13
C ARG A 288 -12.69 -19.43 -2.81
N ALA A 289 -13.19 -18.21 -2.89
CA ALA A 289 -13.97 -17.60 -1.81
C ALA A 289 -15.45 -17.77 -2.13
N ASP A 290 -16.33 -17.76 -1.12
CA ASP A 290 -17.78 -17.85 -1.33
C ASP A 290 -18.21 -16.84 -2.39
N VAL A 291 -18.98 -17.32 -3.38
CA VAL A 291 -19.37 -16.55 -4.57
C VAL A 291 -20.37 -15.47 -4.17
N THR A 292 -19.86 -14.36 -3.68
CA THR A 292 -20.55 -13.07 -3.63
C THR A 292 -20.06 -12.22 -4.79
N ASP A 293 -20.92 -11.39 -5.38
CA ASP A 293 -20.59 -10.47 -6.48
C ASP A 293 -19.77 -9.27 -5.97
N ASP A 294 -18.70 -9.61 -5.26
CA ASP A 294 -17.96 -8.72 -4.40
C ASP A 294 -16.48 -8.75 -4.80
N MET A 295 -16.00 -7.59 -5.26
CA MET A 295 -14.60 -7.38 -5.64
C MET A 295 -13.62 -7.74 -4.50
N ARG A 296 -14.08 -7.78 -3.23
CA ARG A 296 -13.33 -8.23 -2.04
C ARG A 296 -12.75 -9.64 -2.16
N SER A 297 -13.35 -10.47 -3.01
CA SER A 297 -13.07 -11.89 -3.10
C SER A 297 -12.26 -12.30 -4.34
N VAL A 298 -11.78 -11.35 -5.15
CA VAL A 298 -11.16 -11.65 -6.45
C VAL A 298 -9.68 -11.29 -6.44
N PHE A 299 -8.81 -12.29 -6.67
CA PHE A 299 -7.41 -12.05 -7.00
C PHE A 299 -7.33 -11.49 -8.43
N SER A 300 -6.94 -10.21 -8.60
CA SER A 300 -6.88 -9.57 -9.92
C SER A 300 -5.58 -9.93 -10.66
N TYR A 301 -5.66 -10.07 -12.00
CA TYR A 301 -4.49 -10.19 -12.87
C TYR A 301 -3.56 -8.97 -12.78
N ASP A 302 -4.04 -7.82 -12.31
CA ASP A 302 -3.21 -6.63 -12.08
C ASP A 302 -2.09 -6.89 -11.06
N VAL A 303 -2.32 -7.79 -10.09
CA VAL A 303 -1.30 -8.22 -9.13
C VAL A 303 -0.13 -8.88 -9.86
N ILE A 304 -0.42 -9.71 -10.87
CA ILE A 304 0.60 -10.34 -11.71
C ILE A 304 1.34 -9.29 -12.54
N MET A 305 0.60 -8.38 -13.18
CA MET A 305 1.19 -7.32 -14.02
C MET A 305 2.12 -6.41 -13.21
N ASP A 306 1.76 -6.08 -11.98
CA ASP A 306 2.58 -5.22 -11.13
C ASP A 306 3.78 -5.95 -10.54
N ALA A 307 3.65 -7.23 -10.18
CA ALA A 307 4.80 -8.06 -9.81
C ALA A 307 5.84 -8.08 -10.95
N ILE A 308 5.40 -8.21 -12.20
CA ILE A 308 6.28 -8.08 -13.37
C ILE A 308 6.95 -6.70 -13.38
N LYS A 309 6.20 -5.60 -13.29
CA LYS A 309 6.77 -4.24 -13.32
C LYS A 309 7.80 -4.00 -12.21
N VAL A 310 7.53 -4.48 -10.99
CA VAL A 310 8.45 -4.36 -9.84
C VAL A 310 9.75 -5.12 -10.08
N ILE A 311 9.66 -6.34 -10.62
CA ILE A 311 10.86 -7.12 -10.94
C ILE A 311 11.70 -6.40 -12.00
N LEU A 312 11.04 -5.81 -13.00
CA LEU A 312 11.69 -5.12 -14.11
C LEU A 312 12.25 -3.73 -13.74
N SER A 313 11.78 -3.09 -12.67
CA SER A 313 12.32 -1.79 -12.23
C SER A 313 13.71 -1.90 -11.60
N GLY A 314 14.14 -3.09 -11.21
CA GLY A 314 15.49 -3.36 -10.68
C GLY A 314 16.62 -3.25 -11.71
N GLY A 315 16.32 -2.88 -12.96
CA GLY A 315 17.28 -2.76 -14.06
C GLY A 315 17.56 -4.09 -14.74
N HIS A 316 18.76 -4.20 -15.33
CA HIS A 316 19.14 -5.37 -16.12
C HIS A 316 19.14 -6.66 -15.30
N ILE A 317 18.46 -7.70 -15.82
CA ILE A 317 18.45 -9.04 -15.21
C ILE A 317 19.16 -10.02 -16.15
N ALA A 318 20.14 -10.77 -15.64
CA ALA A 318 20.93 -11.66 -16.49
C ALA A 318 20.12 -12.83 -17.09
N MET A 319 19.14 -13.37 -16.35
CA MET A 319 18.47 -14.63 -16.70
C MET A 319 16.95 -14.53 -16.57
N VAL A 320 16.21 -15.08 -17.54
CA VAL A 320 14.73 -15.13 -17.51
C VAL A 320 14.23 -16.08 -16.42
N GLU A 321 15.05 -17.03 -16.01
CA GLU A 321 14.87 -17.92 -14.86
C GLU A 321 14.75 -17.13 -13.56
N THR A 322 15.62 -16.12 -13.36
CA THR A 322 15.56 -15.23 -12.19
C THR A 322 14.27 -14.43 -12.17
N ILE A 323 13.82 -13.96 -13.35
CA ILE A 323 12.55 -13.24 -13.48
C ILE A 323 11.39 -14.16 -13.13
N ALA A 324 11.37 -15.37 -13.68
CA ALA A 324 10.32 -16.35 -13.43
C ALA A 324 10.23 -16.73 -11.94
N GLU A 325 11.37 -16.98 -11.28
CA GLU A 325 11.40 -17.34 -9.86
C GLU A 325 10.86 -16.21 -8.98
N ARG A 326 11.37 -14.98 -9.17
CA ARG A 326 10.92 -13.81 -8.41
C ARG A 326 9.44 -13.52 -8.62
N LEU A 327 8.94 -13.74 -9.83
CA LEU A 327 7.52 -13.56 -10.16
C LEU A 327 6.67 -14.61 -9.45
N ALA A 328 7.10 -15.87 -9.45
CA ALA A 328 6.41 -16.93 -8.74
C ALA A 328 6.40 -16.66 -7.22
N GLU A 329 7.53 -16.27 -6.63
CA GLU A 329 7.62 -15.89 -5.22
C GLU A 329 6.70 -14.72 -4.87
N SER A 330 6.70 -13.66 -5.69
CA SER A 330 5.88 -12.47 -5.47
C SER A 330 4.38 -12.78 -5.54
N VAL A 331 3.94 -13.56 -6.52
CA VAL A 331 2.54 -13.97 -6.66
C VAL A 331 2.13 -14.90 -5.50
N LEU A 332 3.02 -15.79 -5.06
CA LEU A 332 2.80 -16.67 -3.91
C LEU A 332 2.82 -15.93 -2.55
N LEU A 333 3.14 -14.65 -2.48
CA LEU A 333 2.94 -13.88 -1.24
C LEU A 333 1.46 -13.71 -0.91
N HIS A 334 0.58 -13.72 -1.92
CA HIS A 334 -0.85 -13.59 -1.71
C HIS A 334 -1.44 -14.86 -1.11
N GLU A 335 -2.06 -14.75 0.08
CA GLU A 335 -2.43 -15.90 0.94
C GLU A 335 -3.33 -16.93 0.25
N ARG A 336 -4.18 -16.50 -0.69
CA ARG A 336 -5.10 -17.36 -1.44
C ARG A 336 -4.48 -18.07 -2.63
N VAL A 337 -3.32 -17.64 -3.12
CA VAL A 337 -2.64 -18.35 -4.21
C VAL A 337 -2.03 -19.64 -3.65
N ARG A 338 -2.46 -20.77 -4.22
CA ARG A 338 -1.99 -22.12 -3.85
C ARG A 338 -0.83 -22.56 -4.74
N CYS A 339 -0.96 -22.28 -6.03
CA CYS A 339 0.01 -22.63 -7.03
C CYS A 339 0.09 -21.50 -8.06
N VAL A 340 1.28 -21.29 -8.62
CA VAL A 340 1.48 -20.42 -9.77
C VAL A 340 2.35 -21.12 -10.81
N THR A 341 1.93 -21.05 -12.06
CA THR A 341 2.73 -21.44 -13.23
C THR A 341 3.18 -20.16 -13.93
N VAL A 342 4.48 -19.99 -14.13
CA VAL A 342 5.08 -18.81 -14.76
C VAL A 342 5.88 -19.26 -15.97
N GLN A 343 5.60 -18.67 -17.13
CA GLN A 343 6.37 -18.84 -18.36
C GLN A 343 6.86 -17.48 -18.85
N VAL A 344 8.19 -17.38 -19.04
CA VAL A 344 8.87 -16.16 -19.47
C VAL A 344 9.69 -16.48 -20.70
N GLU A 345 9.46 -15.75 -21.79
CA GLU A 345 10.04 -16.04 -23.09
C GLU A 345 10.62 -14.81 -23.76
N LYS A 346 11.84 -14.91 -24.30
CA LYS A 346 12.43 -13.93 -25.21
C LYS A 346 11.94 -14.21 -26.63
N LEU A 347 11.43 -13.17 -27.29
CA LEU A 347 10.86 -13.29 -28.64
C LEU A 347 11.84 -12.94 -29.77
N ASP A 348 13.00 -12.40 -29.42
CA ASP A 348 13.93 -11.80 -30.40
C ASP A 348 15.25 -12.59 -30.57
N VAL A 349 15.44 -13.67 -29.80
CA VAL A 349 16.72 -14.44 -29.78
C VAL A 349 16.82 -15.49 -30.90
N ALA A 350 15.69 -16.01 -31.39
CA ALA A 350 15.65 -17.05 -32.41
C ALA A 350 14.33 -16.99 -33.21
N PRO A 351 14.21 -17.69 -34.35
CA PRO A 351 12.91 -17.91 -35.00
C PRO A 351 11.97 -18.68 -34.05
N GLY A 352 11.09 -17.96 -33.36
CA GLY A 352 10.20 -18.49 -32.33
C GLY A 352 10.40 -17.82 -30.98
N ALA A 353 9.99 -18.49 -29.91
CA ALA A 353 10.14 -18.03 -28.54
C ALA A 353 11.07 -18.99 -27.78
N VAL A 354 12.03 -18.45 -27.02
CA VAL A 354 12.91 -19.22 -26.14
C VAL A 354 12.79 -18.71 -24.71
N GLY A 355 12.67 -19.61 -23.74
CA GLY A 355 12.33 -19.21 -22.39
C GLY A 355 12.27 -20.34 -21.39
N VAL A 356 11.76 -20.03 -20.22
CA VAL A 356 11.57 -20.96 -19.11
C VAL A 356 10.09 -21.04 -18.75
N LYS A 357 9.64 -22.21 -18.30
CA LYS A 357 8.34 -22.42 -17.66
C LYS A 357 8.55 -23.12 -16.33
N ILE A 358 8.07 -22.52 -15.25
CA ILE A 358 8.16 -23.05 -13.90
C ILE A 358 6.76 -23.17 -13.27
N ARG A 359 6.62 -24.10 -12.33
CA ARG A 359 5.46 -24.21 -11.44
C ARG A 359 5.97 -24.15 -10.00
N ARG A 360 5.34 -23.35 -9.16
CA ARG A 360 5.65 -23.23 -7.72
C ARG A 360 4.37 -23.37 -6.92
N GLU A 361 4.45 -24.10 -5.83
CA GLU A 361 3.33 -24.38 -4.95
C GLU A 361 3.66 -23.87 -3.55
N ARG A 362 2.64 -23.35 -2.86
CA ARG A 362 2.76 -22.94 -1.46
C ARG A 362 2.93 -24.20 -0.61
N HIS A 363 4.13 -24.43 -0.09
CA HIS A 363 4.37 -25.53 0.86
C HIS A 363 3.61 -25.30 2.19
N PRO A 364 2.85 -26.29 2.70
CA PRO A 364 2.11 -26.15 3.96
C PRO A 364 2.98 -26.05 5.24
N ASP A 365 4.28 -26.33 5.17
CA ASP A 365 5.13 -26.62 6.36
C ASP A 365 6.34 -25.69 6.58
N ALA A 366 6.20 -24.37 6.36
CA ALA A 366 7.24 -23.41 6.78
C ALA A 366 7.08 -22.86 8.21
N LEU A 367 6.01 -23.22 8.92
CA LEU A 367 5.72 -22.74 10.29
C LEU A 367 6.16 -23.70 11.41
N ARG A 368 6.74 -24.88 11.09
CA ARG A 368 7.11 -25.90 12.09
C ARG A 368 8.61 -26.05 12.40
N ILE A 369 9.50 -25.29 11.76
CA ILE A 369 10.96 -25.44 11.93
C ILE A 369 11.60 -24.17 12.50
N LYS A 370 11.10 -23.65 13.62
CA LYS A 370 11.88 -22.82 14.58
C LYS A 370 11.28 -22.98 15.98
N GLY A 371 11.54 -24.12 16.58
CA GLY A 371 11.13 -24.43 17.95
C GLY A 371 11.79 -25.72 18.40
N ASN A 372 13.11 -25.66 18.61
CA ASN A 372 13.83 -26.61 19.44
C ASN A 372 14.92 -25.89 20.22
#